data_AF-A0A6C0LDM3-F1
#
_entry.id   AF-A0A6C0LDM3-F1
#
_cell.length_a   1.000
_cell.length_b   1.000
_cell.length_c   1.000
_cell.angle_alpha   90.00
_cell.angle_beta   90.00
_cell.angle_gamma   90.00
#
_symmetry.space_group_name_H-M   'P 1'
#
loop_
_entity.id
_entity.type
_entity.pdbx_description
1 polymer ?
#
loop_
_entity_poly.entity_id
_entity_poly.type
_entity_poly.pdbx_seq_one_letter_code
_entity_poly.pdbx_strand_id
1 'polypeptide(L)'
;MFAHDDSYTLKMYSTNIYNNNQGLTRTECMKIALRMLKEDKKLRKFIHIKSTNIKKNNPDMSYAESIKSALGEWKKMKQGSR
;
A
#
# COMPACT_ATOMS: atom_id res chain seq x y z
N MET A 1 4.51 2.85 17.85
CA MET A 1 3.40 3.83 17.81
C MET A 1 2.70 3.74 16.45
N PHE A 2 1.93 2.67 16.19
CA PHE A 2 1.30 2.42 14.86
C PHE A 2 -0.13 1.84 14.91
N ALA A 3 -0.57 1.32 16.05
CA ALA A 3 -1.87 0.63 16.15
C ALA A 3 -3.08 1.58 16.01
N HIS A 4 -2.91 2.86 16.38
CA HIS A 4 -3.97 3.87 16.31
C HIS A 4 -4.27 4.28 14.85
N ASP A 5 -3.21 4.42 14.03
CA ASP A 5 -3.35 4.71 12.59
C ASP A 5 -3.93 3.54 11.80
N ASP A 6 -3.55 2.31 12.15
CA ASP A 6 -4.10 1.12 11.51
C ASP A 6 -5.61 0.98 11.76
N SER A 7 -6.05 1.26 12.98
CA SER A 7 -7.48 1.20 13.35
C SER A 7 -8.31 2.25 12.63
N TYR A 8 -7.78 3.48 12.52
CA TYR A 8 -8.41 4.55 11.76
C TYR A 8 -8.48 4.22 10.26
N THR A 9 -7.36 3.77 9.67
CA THR A 9 -7.28 3.39 8.25
C THR A 9 -8.23 2.24 7.93
N LEU A 10 -8.31 1.25 8.81
CA LEU A 10 -9.20 0.11 8.65
C LEU A 10 -10.68 0.51 8.68
N LYS A 11 -11.05 1.41 9.61
CA LYS A 11 -12.39 1.98 9.67
C LYS A 11 -12.73 2.75 8.38
N MET A 12 -11.79 3.55 7.88
CA MET A 12 -11.96 4.30 6.63
C MET A 12 -12.18 3.37 5.44
N TYR A 13 -11.32 2.36 5.25
CA TYR A 13 -11.47 1.38 4.18
C TYR A 13 -12.80 0.62 4.27
N SER A 14 -13.14 0.09 5.45
CA SER A 14 -14.39 -0.64 5.63
C SER A 14 -15.63 0.21 5.34
N THR A 15 -15.61 1.48 5.75
CA THR A 15 -16.72 2.43 5.50
C THR A 15 -16.86 2.73 4.01
N ASN A 16 -15.74 2.98 3.33
CA ASN A 16 -15.75 3.23 1.88
C ASN A 16 -16.24 2.01 1.10
N ILE A 17 -15.81 0.79 1.46
CA ILE A 17 -16.27 -0.43 0.79
C ILE A 17 -17.78 -0.59 0.97
N TYR A 18 -18.28 -0.41 2.19
CA TYR A 18 -19.71 -0.53 2.51
C TYR A 18 -20.56 0.49 1.72
N ASN A 19 -20.12 1.75 1.67
CA ASN A 19 -20.83 2.81 0.95
C ASN A 19 -20.90 2.55 -0.57
N ASN A 20 -19.90 1.88 -1.13
CA ASN A 20 -19.82 1.57 -2.56
C ASN A 20 -20.38 0.18 -2.92
N ASN A 21 -20.77 -0.66 -1.95
CA ASN A 21 -21.25 -2.01 -2.18
C ASN A 21 -22.43 -2.33 -1.25
N GLN A 22 -23.64 -1.96 -1.67
CA GLN A 22 -24.88 -2.15 -0.90
C GLN A 22 -25.26 -3.63 -0.64
N GLY A 23 -24.52 -4.59 -1.22
CA GLY A 23 -24.74 -6.03 -1.03
C GLY A 23 -23.80 -6.71 -0.04
N LEU A 24 -22.82 -6.01 0.53
CA LEU A 24 -21.84 -6.60 1.46
C LEU A 24 -22.20 -6.34 2.91
N THR A 25 -22.08 -7.36 3.74
CA THR A 25 -22.19 -7.22 5.20
C THR A 25 -21.00 -6.42 5.75
N ARG A 26 -21.17 -5.81 6.93
CA ARG A 26 -20.06 -5.09 7.59
C ARG A 26 -18.84 -5.99 7.85
N THR A 27 -19.07 -7.27 8.14
CA THR A 27 -18.00 -8.25 8.35
C THR A 27 -17.21 -8.52 7.07
N GLU A 28 -17.87 -8.60 5.92
CA GLU A 28 -17.21 -8.76 4.62
C GLU A 28 -16.41 -7.52 4.24
N CYS A 29 -17.00 -6.33 4.43
CA CYS A 29 -16.30 -5.06 4.23
C CYS A 29 -15.03 -4.99 5.09
N MET A 30 -15.09 -5.43 6.35
CA MET A 30 -13.94 -5.47 7.25
C MET A 30 -12.85 -6.46 6.77
N LYS A 31 -13.24 -7.65 6.29
CA LYS A 31 -12.30 -8.64 5.73
C LYS A 31 -11.57 -8.09 4.50
N ILE A 32 -12.28 -7.38 3.62
CA ILE A 32 -11.71 -6.75 2.43
C ILE A 32 -10.78 -5.59 2.86
N ALA A 33 -11.22 -4.75 3.79
CA ALA A 33 -10.42 -3.65 4.33
C ALA A 33 -9.10 -4.14 4.96
N LEU A 34 -9.14 -5.26 5.70
CA LEU A 34 -7.93 -5.90 6.26
C LEU A 34 -6.98 -6.38 5.16
N ARG A 35 -7.51 -6.91 4.06
CA ARG A 35 -6.69 -7.34 2.90
C ARG A 35 -6.01 -6.12 2.26
N MET A 36 -6.76 -5.05 2.02
CA MET A 36 -6.23 -3.79 1.48
C MET A 36 -5.13 -3.24 2.40
N LEU A 37 -5.38 -3.15 3.70
CA LEU A 37 -4.39 -2.66 4.68
C LEU A 37 -3.10 -3.50 4.67
N LYS A 38 -3.21 -4.83 4.54
CA LYS A 38 -2.04 -5.72 4.42
C LYS A 38 -1.25 -5.46 3.14
N GLU A 39 -1.93 -5.25 2.01
CA GLU A 39 -1.28 -4.93 0.73
C GLU A 39 -0.60 -3.57 0.77
N ASP A 40 -1.23 -2.58 1.37
CA ASP A 40 -0.69 -1.25 1.60
C ASP A 40 0.60 -1.27 2.43
N LYS A 41 0.60 -2.06 3.51
CA LYS A 41 1.81 -2.26 4.32
C LYS A 41 2.92 -2.93 3.53
N LYS A 42 2.60 -3.93 2.69
CA LYS A 42 3.58 -4.58 1.80
C LYS A 42 4.15 -3.57 0.80
N LEU A 43 3.31 -2.74 0.20
CA LEU A 43 3.72 -1.67 -0.71
C LEU A 43 4.66 -0.69 -0.02
N ARG A 44 4.27 -0.14 1.14
CA ARG A 44 5.10 0.82 1.90
C ARG A 44 6.47 0.22 2.25
N LYS A 45 6.50 -1.03 2.72
CA LYS A 45 7.76 -1.73 3.03
C LYS A 45 8.62 -1.94 1.79
N PHE A 46 8.01 -2.36 0.68
CA PHE A 46 8.72 -2.55 -0.58
C PHE A 46 9.34 -1.24 -1.08
N ILE A 47 8.54 -0.17 -1.16
CA ILE A 47 9.00 1.15 -1.60
C ILE A 47 10.17 1.58 -0.72
N HIS A 48 10.02 1.54 0.61
CA HIS A 48 11.06 1.98 1.52
C HIS A 48 12.40 1.26 1.31
N ILE A 49 12.38 -0.08 1.21
CA ILE A 49 13.60 -0.86 0.98
C ILE A 49 14.19 -0.53 -0.40
N LYS A 50 13.35 -0.53 -1.43
CA LYS A 50 13.80 -0.37 -2.81
C LYS A 50 14.30 1.04 -3.10
N SER A 51 13.60 2.08 -2.66
CA SER A 51 14.00 3.48 -2.83
C SER A 51 15.33 3.74 -2.12
N THR A 52 15.50 3.20 -0.91
CA THR A 52 16.77 3.29 -0.16
C THR A 52 17.92 2.67 -0.94
N ASN A 53 17.72 1.46 -1.51
CA ASN A 53 18.72 0.80 -2.34
C ASN A 53 19.03 1.58 -3.62
N ILE A 54 18.01 2.11 -4.30
CA ILE A 54 18.18 2.93 -5.51
C ILE A 54 19.00 4.17 -5.19
N LYS A 55 18.67 4.90 -4.11
CA LYS A 55 19.41 6.08 -3.68
C LYS A 55 20.85 5.75 -3.29
N LYS A 56 21.08 4.63 -2.60
CA LYS A 56 22.43 4.18 -2.24
C LYS A 56 23.28 3.90 -3.48
N ASN A 57 22.69 3.31 -4.52
CA ASN A 57 23.38 2.99 -5.76
C ASN A 57 23.49 4.19 -6.73
N ASN A 58 22.70 5.24 -6.51
CA ASN A 58 22.68 6.45 -7.33
C ASN A 58 22.72 7.68 -6.41
N PRO A 59 23.90 8.05 -5.87
CA PRO A 59 24.03 9.12 -4.89
C PRO A 59 23.50 10.48 -5.38
N ASP A 60 23.58 10.73 -6.69
CA ASP A 60 23.12 11.98 -7.31
C ASP A 60 21.59 12.04 -7.50
N MET A 61 20.91 10.89 -7.50
CA MET A 61 19.45 10.83 -7.66
C MET A 61 18.73 11.38 -6.43
N SER A 62 17.68 12.17 -6.59
CA SER A 62 16.89 12.64 -5.44
C SER A 62 16.12 11.49 -4.77
N TYR A 63 15.79 11.65 -3.49
CA TYR A 63 14.93 10.67 -2.80
C TYR A 63 13.56 10.54 -3.48
N ALA A 64 12.99 11.64 -3.98
CA ALA A 64 11.71 11.63 -4.69
C ALA A 64 11.77 10.77 -5.97
N GLU A 65 12.85 10.85 -6.74
CA GLU A 65 13.07 10.02 -7.93
C GLU A 65 13.27 8.55 -7.56
N SER A 66 14.01 8.27 -6.48
CA SER A 66 14.21 6.89 -6.01
C SER A 66 12.88 6.22 -5.61
N ILE A 67 11.94 6.98 -5.02
CA ILE A 67 10.59 6.52 -4.68
C ILE A 67 9.76 6.29 -5.94
N LYS A 68 9.80 7.21 -6.91
CA LYS A 68 9.09 7.06 -8.20
C LYS A 68 9.56 5.80 -8.94
N SER A 69 10.87 5.54 -8.96
CA SER A 69 11.45 4.33 -9.55
C SER A 69 10.99 3.07 -8.83
N ALA A 70 11.02 3.05 -7.49
CA ALA A 70 10.51 1.94 -6.69
C ALA A 70 9.02 1.66 -6.94
N LEU A 71 8.19 2.70 -7.05
CA LEU A 71 6.78 2.59 -7.41
C LEU A 71 6.57 1.99 -8.81
N GLY A 72 7.40 2.41 -9.78
CA GLY A 72 7.38 1.88 -11.14
C GLY A 72 7.67 0.38 -11.17
N GLU A 73 8.66 -0.07 -10.41
CA GLU A 73 8.99 -1.51 -10.29
C GLU A 73 7.86 -2.31 -9.64
N TRP A 74 7.25 -1.81 -8.57
CA TRP A 74 6.12 -2.48 -7.94
C TRP A 74 4.95 -2.67 -8.92
N LYS A 75 4.64 -1.64 -9.71
CA LYS A 75 3.59 -1.73 -10.74
C LYS A 75 3.91 -2.80 -11.77
N LYS A 76 5.16 -2.89 -12.25
CA LYS A 76 5.61 -3.93 -13.18
C LYS A 76 5.46 -5.34 -12.59
N MET A 77 5.87 -5.53 -11.33
CA MET A 77 5.71 -6.83 -10.64
C MET A 77 4.25 -7.26 -10.56
N LYS A 78 3.33 -6.32 -10.31
CA LYS A 78 1.89 -6.58 -10.23
C LYS A 78 1.23 -6.83 -11.59
N GLN A 79 1.74 -6.22 -12.66
CA GLN A 79 1.22 -6.40 -14.01
C GLN A 79 1.74 -7.69 -14.67
N GLY A 80 2.99 -8.09 -14.38
CA GLY A 80 3.60 -9.34 -14.88
C GLY A 80 3.23 -10.61 -14.09
N SER A 81 2.30 -10.53 -13.13
CA SER A 81 1.78 -11.69 -12.37
C SER A 81 0.42 -12.18 -12.89
N ARG A 82 0.11 -11.91 -14.16
CA ARG A 82 -1.10 -12.39 -14.87
C ARG A 82 -0.72 -13.37 -15.95
#